data_AF-X1CLB8-F1
#
_entry.id   AF-X1CLB8-F1
#
_cell.length_a   1.000
_cell.length_b   1.000
_cell.length_c   1.000
_cell.angle_alpha   90.00
_cell.angle_beta   90.00
_cell.angle_gamma   90.00
#
_symmetry.space_group_name_H-M   'P 1'
#
loop_
_entity.id
_entity.type
_entity.pdbx_description
1 polymer ?
#
loop_
_entity_poly.entity_id
_entity_poly.type
_entity_poly.pdbx_seq_one_letter_code
_entity_poly.pdbx_strand_id
1 'polypeptide(L)'
;DIEVIDENTVKVNSSPEVYKAINISTLPYPGFPTDLQPMITVLLSICRGASIITENVFENRFMYVDELNRMGANIKIDGHHAVVNGVKKLSGAPVRAFDLRAGAAVVLAGLAAEGTTEVSDIFHIQ
;
A
#
# COMPACT_ATOMS: atom_id res chain seq x y z
N ASP A 1 10.43 14.93 -0.28
CA ASP A 1 10.93 15.80 -1.34
C ASP A 1 11.10 14.98 -2.60
N ILE A 2 10.62 15.49 -3.73
CA ILE A 2 10.68 14.81 -5.02
C ILE A 2 11.35 15.77 -5.99
N GLU A 3 12.46 15.35 -6.56
CA GLU A 3 13.27 16.12 -7.49
C GLU A 3 13.25 15.42 -8.85
N VAL A 4 12.78 16.11 -9.89
CA VAL A 4 12.85 15.63 -11.28
C VAL A 4 14.21 16.06 -11.83
N ILE A 5 15.07 15.09 -12.11
CA ILE A 5 16.43 15.33 -12.59
C ILE A 5 16.41 15.54 -14.12
N ASP A 6 15.70 14.67 -14.83
CA ASP A 6 15.49 14.74 -16.28
C ASP A 6 14.21 13.96 -16.69
N GLU A 7 13.98 13.78 -17.99
CA GLU A 7 12.80 13.10 -18.55
C GLU A 7 12.64 11.64 -18.07
N ASN A 8 13.72 10.98 -17.66
CA ASN A 8 13.73 9.56 -17.28
C ASN A 8 14.12 9.32 -15.82
N THR A 9 14.42 10.38 -15.06
CA THR A 9 15.01 10.26 -13.73
C THR A 9 14.27 11.12 -12.72
N VAL A 10 13.71 10.46 -11.70
CA VAL A 10 13.10 11.10 -10.53
C VAL A 10 13.82 10.62 -9.28
N LYS A 11 14.25 11.56 -8.44
CA LYS A 11 14.85 11.30 -7.13
C LYS A 11 13.83 11.57 -6.04
N VAL A 12 13.65 10.59 -5.16
CA VAL A 12 12.73 10.67 -4.02
C VAL A 12 13.56 10.68 -2.74
N ASN A 13 13.53 11.81 -2.03
CA ASN A 13 14.12 11.93 -0.69
C ASN A 13 12.99 11.98 0.32
N SER A 14 12.96 11.08 1.29
CA SER A 14 11.86 11.01 2.25
C SER A 14 12.30 10.87 3.69
N SER A 15 11.54 11.51 4.58
CA SER A 15 11.63 11.35 6.03
C SER A 15 10.26 10.87 6.53
N PRO A 16 10.17 9.65 7.10
CA PRO A 16 8.88 9.03 7.48
C PRO A 16 8.00 9.90 8.39
N GLU A 17 8.63 10.76 9.18
CA GLU A 17 7.97 11.63 10.16
C GLU A 17 7.09 12.72 9.53
N VAL A 18 7.20 12.90 8.21
CA VAL A 18 6.51 13.95 7.43
C VAL A 18 5.27 13.40 6.72
N TYR A 19 5.05 12.08 6.71
CA TYR A 19 3.94 11.50 5.97
C TYR A 19 2.57 11.84 6.60
N LYS A 20 1.70 12.40 5.75
CA LYS A 20 0.33 12.76 6.11
C LYS A 20 -0.64 11.83 5.41
N ALA A 21 -1.71 11.47 6.13
CA ALA A 21 -2.85 10.79 5.53
C ALA A 21 -3.46 11.62 4.39
N ILE A 22 -3.88 10.94 3.33
CA ILE A 22 -4.54 11.53 2.16
C ILE A 22 -5.66 10.62 1.68
N ASN A 23 -6.65 11.18 0.99
CA ASN A 23 -7.69 10.39 0.34
C ASN A 23 -7.34 10.15 -1.12
N ILE A 24 -7.60 8.94 -1.61
CA ILE A 24 -7.31 8.53 -2.98
C ILE A 24 -8.56 7.94 -3.60
N SER A 25 -8.78 8.22 -4.88
CA SER A 25 -9.79 7.58 -5.69
C SER A 25 -9.16 7.14 -7.00
N THR A 26 -9.28 5.85 -7.31
CA THR A 26 -8.77 5.33 -8.59
C THR A 26 -9.67 5.81 -9.72
N LEU A 27 -9.07 6.12 -10.86
CA LEU A 27 -9.76 6.65 -12.03
C LEU A 27 -9.04 6.17 -13.30
N PRO A 28 -9.74 6.12 -14.46
CA PRO A 28 -9.06 5.97 -15.74
C PRO A 28 -7.99 7.04 -15.94
N TYR A 29 -6.99 6.75 -16.79
CA TYR A 29 -5.95 7.70 -17.14
C TYR A 29 -6.56 9.05 -17.60
N PRO A 30 -6.07 10.21 -17.11
CA PRO A 30 -4.83 10.44 -16.34
C PRO A 30 -4.98 10.42 -14.81
N GLY A 31 -6.08 9.88 -14.27
CA GLY A 31 -6.30 9.81 -12.82
C GLY A 31 -5.42 8.76 -12.11
N PHE A 32 -5.64 8.59 -10.80
CA PHE A 32 -4.81 7.69 -10.00
C PHE A 32 -5.01 6.22 -10.44
N PRO A 33 -3.94 5.51 -10.82
CA PRO A 33 -4.07 4.17 -11.38
C PRO A 33 -4.38 3.11 -10.31
N THR A 34 -5.34 2.23 -10.59
CA THR A 34 -5.68 1.07 -9.73
C THR A 34 -4.51 0.11 -9.49
N ASP A 35 -3.50 0.14 -10.35
CA ASP A 35 -2.27 -0.64 -10.18
C ASP A 35 -1.37 -0.12 -9.04
N LEU A 36 -1.43 1.17 -8.71
CA LEU A 36 -0.65 1.75 -7.61
C LEU A 36 -1.40 1.76 -6.28
N GLN A 37 -2.69 1.42 -6.31
CA GLN A 37 -3.59 1.40 -5.15
C GLN A 37 -3.05 0.49 -4.01
N PRO A 38 -2.56 -0.74 -4.26
CA PRO A 38 -2.01 -1.58 -3.19
C PRO A 38 -0.76 -0.99 -2.54
N MET A 39 0.18 -0.47 -3.34
CA MET A 39 1.45 0.08 -2.83
C MET A 39 1.24 1.36 -2.02
N ILE A 40 0.34 2.24 -2.44
CA ILE A 40 0.05 3.46 -1.67
C ILE A 40 -0.67 3.12 -0.36
N THR A 41 -1.47 2.05 -0.32
CA THR A 41 -2.12 1.59 0.92
C THR A 41 -1.11 1.22 2.01
N VAL A 42 0.02 0.61 1.62
CA VAL A 42 1.11 0.30 2.55
C VAL A 42 1.67 1.57 3.17
N LEU A 43 1.95 2.59 2.35
CA LEU A 43 2.43 3.88 2.84
C LEU A 43 1.41 4.52 3.79
N LEU A 44 0.13 4.55 3.40
CA LEU A 44 -0.94 5.13 4.22
C LEU A 44 -1.13 4.38 5.55
N SER A 45 -0.81 3.09 5.60
CA SER A 45 -0.87 2.28 6.81
C SER A 45 0.16 2.71 7.87
N ILE A 46 1.18 3.48 7.51
CA ILE A 46 2.17 4.05 8.44
C ILE A 46 2.14 5.59 8.48
N CYS A 47 1.23 6.23 7.75
CA CYS A 47 1.03 7.68 7.77
C CYS A 47 0.24 8.12 9.00
N ARG A 48 0.54 9.29 9.57
CA ARG A 48 -0.30 9.82 10.67
C ARG A 48 -1.66 10.28 10.12
N GLY A 49 -2.74 9.67 10.61
CA GLY A 49 -4.12 10.07 10.34
C GLY A 49 -4.96 8.97 9.68
N ALA A 50 -6.18 9.34 9.29
CA ALA A 50 -7.11 8.47 8.58
C ALA A 50 -7.13 8.83 7.09
N SER A 51 -7.03 7.81 6.24
CA SER A 51 -7.08 7.91 4.79
C SER A 51 -8.25 7.10 4.26
N ILE A 52 -8.91 7.57 3.21
CA ILE A 52 -9.93 6.82 2.50
C ILE A 52 -9.42 6.51 1.10
N ILE A 53 -9.43 5.24 0.73
CA ILE A 53 -9.16 4.79 -0.63
C ILE A 53 -10.46 4.34 -1.26
N THR A 54 -10.77 4.86 -2.43
CA THR A 54 -11.93 4.47 -3.24
C THR A 54 -11.46 3.80 -4.50
N GLU A 55 -11.90 2.57 -4.74
CA GLU A 55 -11.60 1.83 -5.95
C GLU A 55 -12.78 1.90 -6.93
N ASN A 56 -12.63 2.63 -8.04
CA ASN A 56 -13.69 2.79 -9.04
C ASN A 56 -13.48 1.96 -10.31
N VAL A 57 -12.33 1.29 -10.46
CA VAL A 57 -11.91 0.65 -11.72
C VAL A 57 -11.98 -0.86 -11.65
N PHE A 58 -11.60 -1.47 -10.53
CA PHE A 58 -11.55 -2.93 -10.38
C PHE A 58 -12.31 -3.40 -9.14
N GLU A 59 -13.39 -4.15 -9.34
CA GLU A 59 -14.12 -4.77 -8.23
C GLU A 59 -13.23 -5.76 -7.47
N ASN A 60 -13.37 -5.81 -6.14
CA ASN A 60 -12.61 -6.72 -5.27
C ASN A 60 -11.08 -6.51 -5.27
N ARG A 61 -10.58 -5.30 -5.55
CA ARG A 61 -9.13 -5.00 -5.56
C ARG A 61 -8.44 -5.08 -4.18
N PHE A 62 -9.19 -5.19 -3.08
CA PHE A 62 -8.67 -5.12 -1.72
C PHE A 62 -8.20 -6.45 -1.11
N MET A 63 -8.00 -7.52 -1.90
CA MET A 63 -7.63 -8.85 -1.36
C MET A 63 -6.37 -8.87 -0.48
N TYR A 64 -5.43 -7.93 -0.71
CA TYR A 64 -4.20 -7.82 0.08
C TYR A 64 -4.40 -7.18 1.46
N VAL A 65 -5.56 -6.57 1.74
CA VAL A 65 -5.81 -5.85 3.00
C VAL A 65 -5.74 -6.79 4.20
N ASP A 66 -6.20 -8.02 4.08
CA ASP A 66 -6.14 -9.00 5.17
C ASP A 66 -4.70 -9.37 5.54
N GLU A 67 -3.81 -9.40 4.54
CA GLU A 67 -2.38 -9.64 4.75
C GLU A 67 -1.72 -8.44 5.45
N LEU A 68 -2.07 -7.21 5.05
CA LEU A 68 -1.60 -6.00 5.75
C LEU A 68 -2.13 -5.94 7.19
N ASN A 69 -3.40 -6.28 7.42
CA ASN A 69 -3.98 -6.34 8.76
C ASN A 69 -3.30 -7.44 9.61
N ARG A 70 -2.88 -8.57 9.01
CA ARG A 70 -2.06 -9.58 9.69
C ARG A 70 -0.70 -9.02 10.12
N MET A 71 -0.15 -8.08 9.36
CA MET A 71 1.07 -7.33 9.70
C MET A 71 0.80 -6.17 10.68
N GLY A 72 -0.41 -6.05 11.22
CA GLY A 72 -0.76 -5.03 12.21
C GLY A 72 -1.24 -3.69 11.64
N ALA A 73 -1.55 -3.62 10.35
CA ALA A 73 -2.26 -2.47 9.80
C ALA A 73 -3.68 -2.35 10.40
N ASN A 74 -4.27 -1.16 10.31
CA ASN A 74 -5.65 -0.90 10.73
C ASN A 74 -6.46 -0.42 9.53
N ILE A 75 -6.96 -1.38 8.75
CA ILE A 75 -7.70 -1.13 7.52
C ILE A 75 -9.07 -1.81 7.62
N LYS A 76 -10.12 -1.05 7.30
CA LYS A 76 -11.49 -1.56 7.18
C LYS A 76 -12.01 -1.34 5.77
N ILE A 77 -12.58 -2.38 5.17
CA ILE A 77 -13.22 -2.33 3.85
C ILE A 77 -14.72 -2.12 4.04
N ASP A 78 -15.30 -1.23 3.24
CA ASP A 78 -16.74 -1.01 3.10
C ASP A 78 -17.09 -0.88 1.61
N GLY A 79 -17.55 -1.97 1.01
CA GLY A 79 -17.76 -2.08 -0.44
C GLY A 79 -16.47 -1.79 -1.22
N HIS A 80 -16.52 -0.78 -2.07
CA HIS A 80 -15.36 -0.29 -2.85
C HIS A 80 -14.51 0.78 -2.13
N HIS A 81 -14.74 1.01 -0.82
CA HIS A 81 -13.91 1.89 0.00
C HIS A 81 -13.04 1.09 0.97
N ALA A 82 -11.85 1.62 1.26
CA ALA A 82 -11.01 1.18 2.37
C ALA A 82 -10.65 2.39 3.24
N VAL A 83 -10.96 2.31 4.54
CA VAL A 83 -10.55 3.26 5.56
C VAL A 83 -9.26 2.76 6.18
N VAL A 84 -8.17 3.50 5.99
CA VAL A 84 -6.83 3.18 6.49
C VAL A 84 -6.49 4.15 7.61
N ASN A 85 -6.44 3.64 8.84
CA ASN A 85 -5.94 4.40 9.98
C ASN A 85 -4.48 4.05 10.19
N GLY A 86 -3.57 4.99 9.90
CA GLY A 86 -2.16 4.65 9.99
C GLY A 86 -1.71 4.36 11.42
N VAL A 87 -0.86 3.34 11.53
CA VAL A 87 -0.30 2.83 12.77
C VAL A 87 1.15 3.26 12.91
N LYS A 88 1.70 3.14 14.12
CA LYS A 88 3.09 3.54 14.38
C LYS A 88 4.10 2.71 13.58
N LYS A 89 3.81 1.42 13.40
CA LYS A 89 4.68 0.45 12.73
C LYS A 89 3.89 -0.78 12.34
N LEU A 90 4.36 -1.47 11.30
CA LEU A 90 3.94 -2.83 10.96
C LEU A 90 4.83 -3.84 11.69
N SER A 91 4.36 -5.08 11.78
CA SER A 91 5.10 -6.22 12.33
C SER A 91 5.24 -7.31 11.29
N GLY A 92 6.42 -7.92 11.25
CA GLY A 92 6.68 -9.04 10.35
C GLY A 92 5.76 -10.21 10.64
N ALA A 93 5.23 -10.82 9.59
CA ALA A 93 4.29 -11.93 9.66
C ALA A 93 4.41 -12.83 8.43
N PRO A 94 3.93 -14.08 8.49
CA PRO A 94 3.72 -14.89 7.30
C PRO A 94 2.54 -14.34 6.49
N VAL A 95 2.81 -13.97 5.23
CA VAL A 95 1.84 -13.36 4.32
C VAL A 95 1.84 -14.01 2.93
N ARG A 96 0.78 -13.74 2.15
CA ARG A 96 0.56 -14.34 0.82
C ARG A 96 0.49 -13.29 -0.29
N ALA A 97 1.11 -13.58 -1.45
CA ALA A 97 1.07 -12.75 -2.64
C ALA A 97 -0.07 -13.16 -3.59
N PHE A 98 -1.27 -12.60 -3.39
CA PHE A 98 -2.47 -13.00 -4.16
C PHE A 98 -2.40 -12.71 -5.67
N ASP A 99 -1.76 -11.61 -6.06
CA ASP A 99 -1.56 -11.20 -7.44
C ASP A 99 -0.27 -10.38 -7.57
N LEU A 100 0.06 -9.91 -8.78
CA LEU A 100 1.28 -9.13 -9.04
C LEU A 100 1.39 -7.86 -8.17
N ARG A 101 0.31 -7.07 -8.07
CA ARG A 101 0.30 -5.77 -7.37
C ARG A 101 0.15 -5.95 -5.86
N ALA A 102 -0.70 -6.89 -5.44
CA ALA A 102 -0.82 -7.34 -4.06
C ALA A 102 0.50 -7.90 -3.52
N GLY A 103 1.19 -8.72 -4.33
CA GLY A 103 2.51 -9.27 -4.02
C GLY A 103 3.55 -8.17 -3.80
N ALA A 104 3.63 -7.20 -4.72
CA ALA A 104 4.50 -6.04 -4.54
C ALA A 104 4.17 -5.25 -3.25
N ALA A 105 2.88 -5.10 -2.92
CA ALA A 105 2.46 -4.41 -1.71
C ALA A 105 2.91 -5.13 -0.43
N VAL A 106 2.71 -6.45 -0.32
CA VAL A 106 3.14 -7.19 0.89
C VAL A 106 4.67 -7.25 1.02
N VAL A 107 5.42 -7.24 -0.09
CA VAL A 107 6.88 -7.09 -0.05
C VAL A 107 7.27 -5.71 0.50
N LEU A 108 6.65 -4.63 0.02
CA LEU A 108 6.89 -3.28 0.56
C LEU A 108 6.51 -3.18 2.05
N ALA A 109 5.40 -3.80 2.45
CA ALA A 109 5.00 -3.85 3.85
C ALA A 109 6.04 -4.59 4.70
N GLY A 110 6.63 -5.67 4.18
CA GLY A 110 7.71 -6.40 4.84
C GLY A 110 8.97 -5.57 5.04
N LEU A 111 9.33 -4.73 4.07
CA LEU A 111 10.46 -3.80 4.20
C LEU A 111 10.22 -2.70 5.25
N ALA A 112 8.96 -2.31 5.48
CA ALA A 112 8.58 -1.30 6.46
C ALA A 112 8.28 -1.89 7.86
N ALA A 113 8.18 -3.21 7.99
CA ALA A 113 7.80 -3.88 9.22
C ALA A 113 9.00 -4.15 10.13
N GLU A 114 8.74 -4.22 11.44
CA GLU A 114 9.73 -4.73 12.39
C GLU A 114 9.71 -6.26 12.44
N GLY A 115 10.89 -6.88 12.43
CA GLY A 115 11.04 -8.34 12.48
C GLY A 115 11.16 -8.97 11.10
N THR A 116 10.75 -10.24 10.98
CA THR A 116 10.88 -11.02 9.74
C THR A 116 9.51 -11.22 9.11
N THR A 117 9.40 -10.90 7.81
CA THR A 117 8.21 -11.19 7.00
C THR A 117 8.52 -12.34 6.06
N GLU A 118 7.66 -13.36 6.04
CA GLU A 118 7.77 -14.49 5.11
C GLU A 118 6.66 -14.35 4.07
N VAL A 119 7.03 -14.20 2.79
CA VAL A 119 6.06 -14.05 1.70
C VAL A 119 5.93 -15.38 0.95
N SER A 120 4.72 -15.92 0.91
CA SER A 120 4.37 -17.16 0.23
C SER A 120 3.48 -16.90 -0.99
N ASP A 121 3.22 -17.93 -1.80
CA ASP A 121 2.43 -17.83 -3.05
C ASP A 121 3.01 -16.83 -4.07
N ILE A 122 4.34 -16.75 -4.15
CA ILE A 122 5.07 -15.72 -4.92
C ILE A 122 5.06 -15.90 -6.45
N PHE A 123 4.29 -16.83 -7.00
CA PHE A 123 4.33 -17.17 -8.43
C PHE A 123 3.97 -16.01 -9.36
N HIS A 124 3.29 -14.98 -8.84
CA HIS A 124 3.01 -13.74 -9.57
C HIS A 124 4.14 -12.72 -9.57
N ILE A 125 5.13 -12.84 -8.68
CA ILE A 125 6.18 -11.83 -8.43
C ILE A 125 7.61 -12.39 -8.49
N GLN A 126 7.77 -13.66 -8.89
CA GLN A 126 9.06 -14.34 -9.02
C GLN A 126 9.81 -13.93 -10.30
#